data_AF-A0A2T4UW78-F1
#
_entry.id   AF-A0A2T4UW78-F1
#
_cell.length_a   1.000
_cell.length_b   1.000
_cell.length_c   1.000
_cell.angle_alpha   90.00
_cell.angle_beta   90.00
_cell.angle_gamma   90.00
#
_symmetry.space_group_name_H-M   'P 1'
#
loop_
_entity.id
_entity.type
_entity.pdbx_description
1 polymer ?
#
loop_
_entity_poly.entity_id
_entity_poly.type
_entity_poly.pdbx_seq_one_letter_code
_entity_poly.pdbx_strand_id
1 'polypeptide(L)'
;MLLFETSTPNPVSATISFFDTPVFWKSVWVLAIVLGALIARVIAHFVVGRVVDQIVSGVKRRQRVEDTQSIAASPLAAVRVVQRTRTLGSILNNISSILIVVIALVMIVNTIDSTLIGSFALLTAALGAGLGFGAQNIVKDVLNGLFMVAEDQLGVGDVVDTGQATGVVEAVGVRITQIRDVNGTLWFVRNGEITRVGNMSQGWSRVIIDLAVPYETDLEQVQSTVLATATELAGSSRWRARIIDKPELWGLESIADDALVVRLVIKTRTTAKDDVARELRLRLKRALDALDVKLPSLNAVVLSGFEGATSVGGAKPPRTTPSPTVTTEHGKPVRLPRAPLPSPRRRPDSPDGRTPLVSGLQIGGTPPLRSFWEHIGGRPTFERLVRRFYEGVREDEVLWPMYPEDDLEGAIQRLTGFLEQYWGGPGTYSQERGHPRLRMRHQPFRVNPAARDHWLQHMRVAVDELELAPADDALLWDYLERAAHAMVNTFEE
;
A
#
# COMPACT_ATOMS: atom_id res chain seq x y z
N MET A 1 -103.83 -13.45 -0.26
CA MET A 1 -102.99 -13.48 -1.47
C MET A 1 -101.79 -12.58 -1.20
N LEU A 2 -100.60 -13.18 -1.02
CA LEU A 2 -99.29 -12.54 -0.75
C LEU A 2 -99.29 -11.23 0.08
N LEU A 3 -99.10 -11.37 1.39
CA LEU A 3 -98.56 -10.29 2.23
C LEU A 3 -97.02 -10.32 2.15
N PHE A 4 -96.38 -9.14 2.18
CA PHE A 4 -94.91 -9.06 2.32
C PHE A 4 -94.53 -9.14 3.79
N GLU A 5 -93.76 -10.16 4.16
CA GLU A 5 -93.26 -10.37 5.52
C GLU A 5 -91.83 -9.86 5.65
N THR A 6 -91.66 -8.62 6.11
CA THR A 6 -90.35 -7.98 6.27
C THR A 6 -89.65 -8.49 7.53
N SER A 7 -88.99 -9.64 7.41
CA SER A 7 -88.14 -10.21 8.46
C SER A 7 -87.04 -9.23 8.88
N THR A 8 -87.07 -8.79 10.13
CA THR A 8 -86.01 -7.96 10.73
C THR A 8 -84.83 -8.85 11.16
N PRO A 9 -83.59 -8.52 10.79
CA PRO A 9 -82.44 -9.38 11.09
C PRO A 9 -82.18 -9.41 12.61
N ASN A 10 -82.14 -10.62 13.18
CA ASN A 10 -81.88 -10.81 14.60
C ASN A 10 -80.47 -10.30 14.96
N PRO A 11 -80.30 -9.47 16.01
CA PRO A 11 -79.00 -8.88 16.34
C PRO A 11 -77.95 -9.95 16.72
N VAL A 12 -78.38 -11.06 17.33
CA VAL A 12 -77.51 -12.19 17.70
C VAL A 12 -76.88 -12.84 16.47
N SER A 13 -77.65 -13.05 15.40
CA SER A 13 -77.12 -13.58 14.13
C SER A 13 -76.14 -12.62 13.45
N ALA A 14 -76.36 -11.31 13.56
CA ALA A 14 -75.43 -10.30 13.03
C ALA A 14 -74.10 -10.25 13.81
N THR A 15 -74.12 -10.50 15.12
CA THR A 15 -72.87 -10.62 15.91
C THR A 15 -72.11 -11.91 15.63
N ILE A 16 -72.80 -13.03 15.34
CA ILE A 16 -72.13 -14.30 15.01
C ILE A 16 -71.47 -14.19 13.62
N SER A 17 -72.18 -13.66 12.62
CA SER A 17 -71.65 -13.54 11.25
C SER A 17 -70.43 -12.62 11.11
N PHE A 18 -70.16 -11.75 12.08
CA PHE A 18 -68.95 -10.91 12.10
C PHE A 18 -67.66 -11.72 12.27
N PHE A 19 -67.66 -12.72 13.14
CA PHE A 19 -66.47 -13.53 13.46
C PHE A 19 -66.08 -14.51 12.34
N ASP A 20 -67.03 -14.91 11.49
CA ASP A 20 -66.76 -15.71 10.29
C ASP A 20 -66.34 -14.88 9.07
N THR A 21 -66.21 -13.54 9.20
CA THR A 21 -65.73 -12.72 8.08
C THR A 21 -64.24 -12.95 7.78
N PRO A 22 -63.85 -13.00 6.49
CA PRO A 22 -62.42 -12.99 6.12
C PRO A 22 -61.67 -11.75 6.64
N VAL A 23 -62.38 -10.64 6.88
CA VAL A 23 -61.82 -9.41 7.45
C VAL A 23 -61.39 -9.62 8.90
N PHE A 24 -62.26 -10.21 9.74
CA PHE A 24 -61.92 -10.53 11.14
C PHE A 24 -60.66 -11.39 11.22
N TRP A 25 -60.61 -12.48 10.47
CA TRP A 25 -59.45 -13.37 10.46
C TRP A 25 -58.17 -12.71 9.93
N LYS A 26 -58.25 -11.87 8.88
CA LYS A 26 -57.10 -11.06 8.44
C LYS A 26 -56.61 -10.10 9.53
N SER A 27 -57.51 -9.45 10.27
CA SER A 27 -57.13 -8.58 11.40
C SER A 27 -56.45 -9.36 12.54
N VAL A 28 -56.93 -10.57 12.86
CA VAL A 28 -56.29 -11.46 13.85
C VAL A 28 -54.89 -11.88 13.39
N TRP A 29 -54.71 -12.23 12.12
CA TRP A 29 -53.38 -12.56 11.56
C TRP A 29 -52.42 -11.37 11.55
N VAL A 30 -52.88 -10.17 11.20
CA VAL A 30 -52.07 -8.94 11.29
C VAL A 30 -51.63 -8.67 12.74
N LEU A 31 -52.52 -8.83 13.73
CA LEU A 31 -52.17 -8.69 15.14
C LEU A 31 -51.12 -9.74 15.58
N ALA A 32 -51.27 -10.99 15.13
CA ALA A 32 -50.32 -12.06 15.40
C ALA A 32 -48.93 -11.78 14.78
N ILE A 33 -48.87 -11.22 13.57
CA ILE A 33 -47.60 -10.81 12.93
C ILE A 33 -46.93 -9.67 13.72
N VAL A 34 -47.69 -8.66 14.15
CA VAL A 34 -47.15 -7.55 14.98
C VAL A 34 -46.61 -8.06 16.31
N LEU A 35 -47.34 -8.95 16.99
CA LEU A 35 -46.90 -9.57 18.24
C LEU A 35 -45.66 -10.45 18.04
N GLY A 36 -45.64 -11.27 16.98
CA GLY A 36 -44.49 -12.09 16.60
C GLY A 36 -43.24 -11.25 16.30
N ALA A 37 -43.40 -10.13 15.59
CA ALA A 37 -42.32 -9.19 15.31
C ALA A 37 -41.79 -8.49 16.58
N LEU A 38 -42.67 -8.13 17.52
CA LEU A 38 -42.27 -7.60 18.82
C LEU A 38 -41.44 -8.62 19.62
N ILE A 39 -41.91 -9.87 19.69
CA ILE A 39 -41.21 -10.97 20.37
C ILE A 39 -39.86 -11.25 19.71
N ALA A 40 -39.81 -11.34 18.37
CA ALA A 40 -38.58 -11.54 17.61
C ALA A 40 -37.56 -10.40 17.86
N ARG A 41 -38.03 -9.14 17.93
CA ARG A 41 -37.18 -7.98 18.25
C ARG A 41 -36.61 -8.06 19.67
N VAL A 42 -37.42 -8.42 20.66
CA VAL A 42 -36.97 -8.60 22.06
C VAL A 42 -35.94 -9.74 22.15
N ILE A 43 -36.19 -10.87 21.48
CA ILE A 43 -35.25 -12.00 21.43
C ILE A 43 -33.93 -11.58 20.75
N ALA A 44 -33.99 -10.89 19.61
CA ALA A 44 -32.79 -10.42 18.91
C ALA A 44 -31.96 -9.47 19.78
N HIS A 45 -32.60 -8.50 20.44
CA HIS A 45 -31.92 -7.56 21.35
C HIS A 45 -31.29 -8.27 22.56
N PHE A 46 -31.99 -9.24 23.13
CA PHE A 46 -31.48 -10.05 24.24
C PHE A 46 -30.28 -10.90 23.81
N VAL A 47 -30.33 -11.55 22.65
CA VAL A 47 -29.23 -12.37 22.12
C VAL A 47 -28.01 -11.51 21.81
N VAL A 48 -28.16 -10.39 21.09
CA VAL A 48 -27.05 -9.48 20.76
C VAL A 48 -26.45 -8.88 22.03
N GLY A 49 -27.29 -8.40 22.96
CA GLY A 49 -26.83 -7.89 24.26
C GLY A 49 -26.03 -8.94 25.04
N ARG A 50 -26.55 -10.17 25.13
CA ARG A 50 -25.89 -11.28 25.82
C ARG A 50 -24.55 -11.68 25.19
N VAL A 51 -24.44 -11.67 23.85
CA VAL A 51 -23.17 -11.93 23.16
C VAL A 51 -22.15 -10.81 23.41
N VAL A 52 -22.59 -9.54 23.33
CA VAL A 52 -21.75 -8.37 23.64
C VAL A 52 -21.24 -8.42 25.08
N ASP A 53 -22.12 -8.67 26.05
CA ASP A 53 -21.74 -8.76 27.46
C ASP A 53 -20.87 -9.98 27.76
N GLN A 54 -21.08 -11.12 27.10
CA GLN A 54 -20.21 -12.30 27.22
C GLN A 54 -18.78 -11.99 26.73
N ILE A 55 -18.63 -11.27 25.62
CA ILE A 55 -17.31 -10.87 25.11
C ILE A 55 -16.67 -9.82 26.04
N VAL A 56 -17.41 -8.77 26.42
CA VAL A 56 -16.91 -7.67 27.26
C VAL A 56 -16.55 -8.15 28.67
N SER A 57 -17.36 -9.01 29.28
CA SER A 57 -17.04 -9.64 30.56
C SER A 57 -15.88 -10.63 30.45
N GLY A 58 -15.75 -11.37 29.34
CA GLY A 58 -14.61 -12.23 29.04
C GLY A 58 -13.28 -11.47 29.00
N VAL A 59 -13.24 -10.33 28.31
CA VAL A 59 -12.05 -9.44 28.26
C VAL A 59 -11.73 -8.89 29.65
N LYS A 60 -12.73 -8.36 30.37
CA LYS A 60 -12.55 -7.85 31.75
C LYS A 60 -12.09 -8.93 32.73
N ARG A 61 -12.55 -10.17 32.58
CA ARG A 61 -12.14 -11.30 33.43
C ARG A 61 -10.70 -11.71 33.13
N ARG A 62 -10.28 -11.77 31.87
CA ARG A 62 -8.89 -12.06 31.47
C ARG A 62 -7.90 -11.03 32.03
N GLN A 63 -8.27 -9.74 32.11
CA GLN A 63 -7.43 -8.71 32.74
C GLN A 63 -7.46 -8.71 34.29
N ARG A 64 -8.34 -9.49 34.92
CA ARG A 64 -8.45 -9.62 36.38
C ARG A 64 -7.83 -10.90 36.95
N VAL A 65 -7.29 -11.76 36.09
CA VAL A 65 -6.51 -12.94 36.51
C VAL A 65 -5.04 -12.52 36.54
N GLU A 66 -4.44 -12.53 37.72
CA GLU A 66 -3.02 -12.20 37.91
C GLU A 66 -2.14 -13.37 37.43
N ASP A 67 -1.86 -13.41 36.12
CA ASP A 67 -0.83 -14.28 35.56
C ASP A 67 0.42 -13.47 35.21
N THR A 68 1.43 -13.58 36.08
CA THR A 68 2.59 -12.69 36.30
C THR A 68 3.56 -12.57 35.12
N GLN A 69 3.23 -13.09 33.94
CA GLN A 69 4.02 -12.98 32.71
C GLN A 69 3.31 -12.26 31.55
N SER A 70 2.17 -11.60 31.79
CA SER A 70 1.32 -11.01 30.74
C SER A 70 1.22 -9.46 30.70
N ILE A 71 2.16 -8.73 31.33
CA ILE A 71 2.28 -7.26 31.29
C ILE A 71 2.78 -6.73 29.91
N ALA A 72 2.23 -7.27 28.83
CA ALA A 72 2.50 -6.91 27.44
C ALA A 72 1.22 -6.46 26.69
N ALA A 73 0.04 -6.87 27.17
CA ALA A 73 -1.24 -6.38 26.66
C ALA A 73 -1.56 -4.99 27.24
N SER A 74 -1.12 -3.93 26.56
CA SER A 74 -1.42 -2.54 26.95
C SER A 74 -2.92 -2.35 27.24
N PRO A 75 -3.31 -1.65 28.33
CA PRO A 75 -4.71 -1.48 28.70
C PRO A 75 -5.56 -0.83 27.60
N LEU A 76 -4.93 0.00 26.75
CA LEU A 76 -5.55 0.61 25.57
C LEU A 76 -6.09 -0.42 24.57
N ALA A 77 -5.46 -1.59 24.45
CA ALA A 77 -5.91 -2.64 23.54
C ALA A 77 -7.22 -3.28 24.02
N ALA A 78 -7.32 -3.59 25.32
CA ALA A 78 -8.55 -4.14 25.90
C ALA A 78 -9.71 -3.14 25.87
N VAL A 79 -9.44 -1.86 26.17
CA VAL A 79 -10.42 -0.77 26.03
C VAL A 79 -10.92 -0.67 24.58
N ARG A 80 -10.01 -0.69 23.59
CA ARG A 80 -10.33 -0.65 22.16
C ARG A 80 -11.19 -1.83 21.71
N VAL A 81 -10.95 -3.05 22.24
CA VAL A 81 -11.81 -4.22 21.98
C VAL A 81 -13.20 -4.00 22.57
N VAL A 82 -13.31 -3.63 23.85
CA VAL A 82 -14.60 -3.39 24.53
C VAL A 82 -15.43 -2.30 23.83
N GLN A 83 -14.79 -1.21 23.41
CA GLN A 83 -15.44 -0.15 22.63
C GLN A 83 -15.97 -0.67 21.29
N ARG A 84 -15.13 -1.37 20.50
CA ARG A 84 -15.53 -1.96 19.21
C ARG A 84 -16.68 -2.96 19.36
N THR A 85 -16.61 -3.88 20.32
CA THR A 85 -17.69 -4.85 20.55
C THR A 85 -19.01 -4.15 20.90
N ARG A 86 -18.98 -3.09 21.72
CA ARG A 86 -20.19 -2.36 22.10
C ARG A 86 -20.80 -1.57 20.93
N THR A 87 -19.98 -0.92 20.10
CA THR A 87 -20.50 -0.19 18.92
C THR A 87 -21.05 -1.13 17.85
N LEU A 88 -20.38 -2.27 17.57
CA LEU A 88 -20.92 -3.32 16.71
C LEU A 88 -22.25 -3.85 17.24
N GLY A 89 -22.38 -4.05 18.56
CA GLY A 89 -23.63 -4.47 19.20
C GLY A 89 -24.79 -3.51 18.95
N SER A 90 -24.59 -2.20 19.11
CA SER A 90 -25.62 -1.19 18.80
C SER A 90 -25.98 -1.14 17.31
N ILE A 91 -25.00 -1.28 16.42
CA ILE A 91 -25.24 -1.31 14.96
C ILE A 91 -26.08 -2.54 14.59
N LEU A 92 -25.72 -3.72 15.13
CA LEU A 92 -26.44 -4.97 14.87
C LEU A 92 -27.88 -4.92 15.41
N ASN A 93 -28.10 -4.41 16.63
CA ASN A 93 -29.45 -4.21 17.18
C ASN A 93 -30.32 -3.29 16.30
N ASN A 94 -29.75 -2.24 15.74
CA ASN A 94 -30.48 -1.33 14.85
C ASN A 94 -30.83 -2.04 13.51
N ILE A 95 -29.85 -2.71 12.88
CA ILE A 95 -30.05 -3.46 11.63
C ILE A 95 -31.11 -4.56 11.81
N SER A 96 -31.00 -5.38 12.87
CA SER A 96 -31.99 -6.43 13.16
C SER A 96 -33.37 -5.85 13.44
N SER A 97 -33.48 -4.69 14.11
CA SER A 97 -34.78 -4.03 14.32
C SER A 97 -35.43 -3.59 13.01
N ILE A 98 -34.66 -2.96 12.12
CA ILE A 98 -35.13 -2.49 10.82
C ILE A 98 -35.56 -3.68 9.97
N LEU A 99 -34.74 -4.74 9.91
CA LEU A 99 -35.04 -5.94 9.13
C LEU A 99 -36.33 -6.64 9.62
N ILE A 100 -36.51 -6.78 10.94
CA ILE A 100 -37.73 -7.36 11.53
C ILE A 100 -38.97 -6.50 11.18
N VAL A 101 -38.87 -5.18 11.24
CA VAL A 101 -39.98 -4.27 10.88
C VAL A 101 -40.32 -4.35 9.39
N VAL A 102 -39.32 -4.41 8.50
CA VAL A 102 -39.52 -4.55 7.05
C VAL A 102 -40.17 -5.89 6.71
N ILE A 103 -39.69 -7.00 7.29
CA ILE A 103 -40.30 -8.33 7.11
C ILE A 103 -41.74 -8.35 7.61
N ALA A 104 -42.00 -7.80 8.81
CA ALA A 104 -43.35 -7.72 9.37
C ALA A 104 -44.29 -6.89 8.49
N LEU A 105 -43.83 -5.76 7.95
CA LEU A 105 -44.61 -4.92 7.02
C LEU A 105 -44.99 -5.69 5.75
N VAL A 106 -44.04 -6.40 5.13
CA VAL A 106 -44.31 -7.24 3.95
C VAL A 106 -45.29 -8.37 4.26
N MET A 107 -45.18 -9.02 5.42
CA MET A 107 -46.13 -10.04 5.86
C MET A 107 -47.54 -9.47 6.12
N ILE A 108 -47.64 -8.26 6.68
CA ILE A 108 -48.91 -7.56 6.90
C ILE A 108 -49.57 -7.21 5.56
N VAL A 109 -48.81 -6.66 4.60
CA VAL A 109 -49.31 -6.39 3.24
C VAL A 109 -49.84 -7.67 2.59
N ASN A 110 -49.07 -8.77 2.61
CA ASN A 110 -49.51 -10.08 2.11
C ASN A 110 -50.81 -10.57 2.73
N THR A 111 -50.99 -10.35 4.04
CA THR A 111 -52.19 -10.76 4.78
C THR A 111 -53.42 -9.94 4.38
N ILE A 112 -53.23 -8.64 4.13
CA ILE A 112 -54.29 -7.73 3.66
C ILE A 112 -54.65 -8.05 2.21
N ASP A 113 -53.69 -8.04 1.30
CA ASP A 113 -53.84 -8.39 -0.11
C ASP A 113 -52.49 -8.81 -0.72
N SER A 114 -52.40 -10.07 -1.17
CA SER A 114 -51.18 -10.63 -1.77
C SER A 114 -50.86 -10.07 -3.16
N THR A 115 -51.84 -9.46 -3.86
CA THR A 115 -51.60 -8.84 -5.18
C THR A 115 -50.74 -7.59 -5.07
N LEU A 116 -50.86 -6.83 -3.96
CA LEU A 116 -50.09 -5.61 -3.71
C LEU A 116 -48.58 -5.87 -3.61
N ILE A 117 -48.16 -7.08 -3.24
CA ILE A 117 -46.74 -7.47 -3.24
C ILE A 117 -46.15 -7.37 -4.65
N GLY A 118 -46.93 -7.70 -5.68
CA GLY A 118 -46.53 -7.55 -7.08
C GLY A 118 -46.24 -6.09 -7.45
N SER A 119 -47.01 -5.15 -6.90
CA SER A 119 -46.76 -3.71 -7.06
C SER A 119 -45.48 -3.26 -6.34
N PHE A 120 -45.15 -3.84 -5.18
CA PHE A 120 -43.90 -3.58 -4.47
C PHE A 120 -42.67 -4.30 -5.05
N ALA A 121 -42.84 -5.23 -6.01
CA ALA A 121 -41.74 -6.01 -6.57
C ALA A 121 -40.68 -5.14 -7.25
N LEU A 122 -41.08 -4.12 -8.01
CA LEU A 122 -40.14 -3.18 -8.68
C LEU A 122 -39.32 -2.38 -7.67
N LEU A 123 -39.96 -1.85 -6.62
CA LEU A 123 -39.28 -1.11 -5.54
C LEU A 123 -38.33 -2.03 -4.76
N THR A 124 -38.75 -3.27 -4.50
CA THR A 124 -37.95 -4.28 -3.81
C THR A 124 -36.73 -4.70 -4.66
N ALA A 125 -36.90 -4.86 -5.97
CA ALA A 125 -35.81 -5.16 -6.90
C ALA A 125 -34.81 -4.00 -6.98
N ALA A 126 -35.28 -2.74 -7.06
CA ALA A 126 -34.42 -1.56 -7.07
C ALA A 126 -33.60 -1.41 -5.77
N LEU A 127 -34.25 -1.57 -4.61
CA LEU A 127 -33.59 -1.54 -3.30
C LEU A 127 -32.60 -2.71 -3.15
N GLY A 128 -32.98 -3.92 -3.59
CA GLY A 128 -32.11 -5.09 -3.58
C GLY A 128 -30.87 -4.93 -4.46
N ALA A 129 -31.04 -4.37 -5.66
CA ALA A 129 -29.92 -4.04 -6.55
C ALA A 129 -29.00 -2.98 -5.94
N GLY A 130 -29.55 -1.89 -5.38
CA GLY A 130 -28.76 -0.84 -4.71
C GLY A 130 -27.95 -1.37 -3.53
N LEU A 131 -28.55 -2.22 -2.68
CA LEU A 131 -27.86 -2.91 -1.60
C LEU A 131 -26.79 -3.89 -2.12
N GLY A 132 -27.07 -4.60 -3.23
CA GLY A 132 -26.13 -5.50 -3.89
C GLY A 132 -24.88 -4.79 -4.39
N PHE A 133 -25.05 -3.68 -5.12
CA PHE A 133 -23.92 -2.83 -5.57
C PHE A 133 -23.16 -2.22 -4.39
N GLY A 134 -23.86 -1.74 -3.36
CA GLY A 134 -23.22 -1.23 -2.13
C GLY A 134 -22.39 -2.29 -1.38
N ALA A 135 -22.84 -3.55 -1.41
CA ALA A 135 -22.15 -4.68 -0.78
C ALA A 135 -21.06 -5.33 -1.68
N GLN A 136 -21.06 -5.06 -2.99
CA GLN A 136 -20.22 -5.74 -3.99
C GLN A 136 -18.73 -5.77 -3.61
N ASN A 137 -18.19 -4.65 -3.12
CA ASN A 137 -16.79 -4.56 -2.71
C ASN A 137 -16.47 -5.47 -1.49
N ILE A 138 -17.41 -5.67 -0.58
CA ILE A 138 -17.23 -6.58 0.57
C ILE A 138 -17.20 -8.03 0.09
N VAL A 139 -18.06 -8.39 -0.87
CA VAL A 139 -18.08 -9.73 -1.48
C VAL A 139 -16.78 -9.98 -2.27
N LYS A 140 -16.32 -9.00 -3.06
CA LYS A 140 -15.04 -9.05 -3.79
C LYS A 140 -13.86 -9.24 -2.82
N ASP A 141 -13.82 -8.47 -1.73
CA ASP A 141 -12.80 -8.62 -0.68
C ASP A 141 -12.78 -10.05 -0.11
N VAL A 142 -13.95 -10.60 0.23
CA VAL A 142 -14.08 -11.94 0.83
C VAL A 142 -13.66 -13.05 -0.14
N LEU A 143 -14.07 -12.97 -1.40
CA LEU A 143 -13.74 -13.97 -2.42
C LEU A 143 -12.24 -13.94 -2.77
N ASN A 144 -11.68 -12.76 -3.06
CA ASN A 144 -10.24 -12.62 -3.31
C ASN A 144 -9.42 -13.13 -2.11
N GLY A 145 -9.84 -12.79 -0.88
CA GLY A 145 -9.18 -13.25 0.34
C GLY A 145 -9.18 -14.78 0.51
N LEU A 146 -10.26 -15.44 0.10
CA LEU A 146 -10.35 -16.90 0.13
C LEU A 146 -9.44 -17.52 -0.95
N PHE A 147 -9.48 -17.02 -2.19
CA PHE A 147 -8.68 -17.58 -3.28
C PHE A 147 -7.16 -17.42 -3.06
N MET A 148 -6.68 -16.25 -2.63
CA MET A 148 -5.26 -16.03 -2.33
C MET A 148 -4.69 -17.02 -1.30
N VAL A 149 -5.51 -17.45 -0.32
CA VAL A 149 -5.13 -18.44 0.70
C VAL A 149 -5.31 -19.88 0.21
N ALA A 150 -6.39 -20.17 -0.54
CA ALA A 150 -6.66 -21.51 -1.06
C ALA A 150 -5.69 -21.95 -2.16
N GLU A 151 -5.11 -20.99 -2.89
CA GLU A 151 -4.15 -21.21 -3.99
C GLU A 151 -2.68 -21.00 -3.57
N ASP A 152 -2.39 -20.78 -2.28
CA ASP A 152 -1.05 -20.50 -1.74
C ASP A 152 -0.33 -19.33 -2.44
N GLN A 153 -1.05 -18.26 -2.81
CA GLN A 153 -0.45 -17.10 -3.48
C GLN A 153 0.39 -16.24 -2.50
N LEU A 154 -0.04 -16.14 -1.24
CA LEU A 154 0.67 -15.43 -0.18
C LEU A 154 0.41 -16.04 1.21
N GLY A 155 1.48 -16.28 1.96
CA GLY A 155 1.44 -16.80 3.33
C GLY A 155 1.84 -15.77 4.39
N VAL A 156 1.56 -16.07 5.66
CA VAL A 156 2.03 -15.24 6.79
C VAL A 156 3.54 -15.41 6.97
N GLY A 157 4.28 -14.29 6.91
CA GLY A 157 5.74 -14.24 6.94
C GLY A 157 6.38 -14.03 5.57
N ASP A 158 5.63 -14.10 4.47
CA ASP A 158 6.16 -13.82 3.13
C ASP A 158 6.40 -12.31 2.93
N VAL A 159 7.51 -11.97 2.30
CA VAL A 159 7.70 -10.69 1.62
C VAL A 159 6.92 -10.70 0.31
N VAL A 160 5.99 -9.76 0.14
CA VAL A 160 5.13 -9.62 -1.04
C VAL A 160 5.06 -8.18 -1.55
N ASP A 161 4.82 -8.03 -2.85
CA ASP A 161 4.32 -6.80 -3.48
C ASP A 161 2.85 -6.98 -3.89
N THR A 162 1.93 -6.14 -3.39
CA THR A 162 0.53 -6.10 -3.84
C THR A 162 0.21 -4.84 -4.66
N GLY A 163 1.23 -4.11 -5.13
CA GLY A 163 1.11 -2.84 -5.85
C GLY A 163 0.73 -1.65 -4.96
N GLN A 164 -0.26 -1.83 -4.08
CA GLN A 164 -0.69 -0.84 -3.08
C GLN A 164 0.21 -0.81 -1.84
N ALA A 165 0.91 -1.90 -1.54
CA ALA A 165 1.88 -2.00 -0.46
C ALA A 165 2.92 -3.10 -0.77
N THR A 166 4.13 -2.95 -0.25
CA THR A 166 5.22 -3.93 -0.38
C THR A 166 5.85 -4.16 0.99
N GLY A 167 5.99 -5.42 1.42
CA GLY A 167 6.48 -5.74 2.77
C GLY A 167 6.19 -7.17 3.21
N VAL A 168 6.35 -7.44 4.52
CA VAL A 168 6.11 -8.75 5.13
C VAL A 168 4.63 -8.89 5.50
N VAL A 169 3.96 -9.96 5.07
CA VAL A 169 2.60 -10.29 5.50
C VAL A 169 2.60 -10.70 6.97
N GLU A 170 1.94 -9.92 7.84
CA GLU A 170 1.79 -10.27 9.26
C GLU A 170 0.51 -11.07 9.56
N ALA A 171 -0.56 -10.88 8.78
CA ALA A 171 -1.79 -11.66 8.88
C ALA A 171 -2.64 -11.55 7.61
N VAL A 172 -3.11 -12.69 7.10
CA VAL A 172 -4.11 -12.75 6.03
C VAL A 172 -5.49 -12.88 6.68
N GLY A 173 -6.31 -11.83 6.58
CA GLY A 173 -7.70 -11.87 7.00
C GLY A 173 -8.62 -12.07 5.81
N VAL A 174 -9.82 -12.66 6.04
CA VAL A 174 -10.81 -12.95 4.98
C VAL A 174 -11.11 -11.74 4.08
N ARG A 175 -11.11 -10.52 4.65
CA ARG A 175 -11.40 -9.27 3.93
C ARG A 175 -10.16 -8.38 3.68
N ILE A 176 -9.17 -8.44 4.56
CA ILE A 176 -8.05 -7.49 4.63
C ILE A 176 -6.77 -8.25 4.93
N THR A 177 -5.73 -7.98 4.16
CA THR A 177 -4.37 -8.48 4.38
C THR A 177 -3.52 -7.40 5.06
N GLN A 178 -2.80 -7.79 6.10
CA GLN A 178 -1.92 -6.91 6.88
C GLN A 178 -0.47 -7.09 6.44
N ILE A 179 0.15 -6.02 5.95
CA ILE A 179 1.51 -6.02 5.40
C ILE A 179 2.35 -4.97 6.14
N ARG A 180 3.52 -5.36 6.66
CA ARG A 180 4.47 -4.44 7.31
C ARG A 180 5.63 -4.09 6.38
N ASP A 181 5.81 -2.81 6.10
CA ASP A 181 6.88 -2.32 5.23
C ASP A 181 8.25 -2.24 5.95
N VAL A 182 9.29 -1.85 5.20
CA VAL A 182 10.67 -1.69 5.72
C VAL A 182 10.84 -0.55 6.73
N ASN A 183 9.92 0.42 6.76
CA ASN A 183 9.88 1.50 7.75
C ASN A 183 9.17 1.08 9.04
N GLY A 184 8.49 -0.08 9.02
CA GLY A 184 7.68 -0.61 10.11
C GLY A 184 6.20 -0.21 10.05
N THR A 185 5.74 0.50 9.02
CA THR A 185 4.33 0.87 8.81
C THR A 185 3.49 -0.39 8.61
N LEU A 186 2.34 -0.50 9.29
CA LEU A 186 1.40 -1.60 9.11
C LEU A 186 0.26 -1.17 8.17
N TRP A 187 0.31 -1.66 6.94
CA TRP A 187 -0.68 -1.44 5.88
C TRP A 187 -1.83 -2.43 6.02
N PHE A 188 -3.06 -1.95 5.79
CA PHE A 188 -4.29 -2.73 5.84
C PHE A 188 -4.92 -2.77 4.44
N VAL A 189 -4.43 -3.67 3.58
CA VAL A 189 -4.84 -3.74 2.17
C VAL A 189 -6.15 -4.52 2.04
N ARG A 190 -7.14 -3.95 1.33
CA ARG A 190 -8.37 -4.67 0.98
C ARG A 190 -8.08 -5.75 -0.05
N ASN A 191 -8.51 -6.97 0.21
CA ASN A 191 -8.24 -8.11 -0.67
C ASN A 191 -8.84 -7.92 -2.09
N GLY A 192 -9.95 -7.18 -2.22
CA GLY A 192 -10.59 -6.86 -3.49
C GLY A 192 -9.83 -5.82 -4.33
N GLU A 193 -8.80 -5.17 -3.78
CA GLU A 193 -7.92 -4.22 -4.48
C GLU A 193 -6.60 -4.86 -4.92
N ILE A 194 -6.28 -6.06 -4.40
CA ILE A 194 -5.14 -6.86 -4.85
C ILE A 194 -5.51 -7.49 -6.20
N THR A 195 -5.10 -6.85 -7.29
CA THR A 195 -5.28 -7.33 -8.68
C THR A 195 -4.11 -8.20 -9.16
N ARG A 196 -2.93 -8.03 -8.56
CA ARG A 196 -1.74 -8.87 -8.71
C ARG A 196 -1.02 -8.97 -7.38
N VAL A 197 -0.36 -10.09 -7.13
CA VAL A 197 0.61 -10.25 -6.03
C VAL A 197 1.93 -10.81 -6.57
N GLY A 198 3.05 -10.18 -6.21
CA GLY A 198 4.39 -10.69 -6.42
C GLY A 198 4.93 -11.26 -5.12
N ASN A 199 4.85 -12.58 -4.93
CA ASN A 199 5.44 -13.24 -3.78
C ASN A 199 6.97 -13.34 -3.96
N MET A 200 7.73 -12.59 -3.16
CA MET A 200 9.19 -12.54 -3.24
C MET A 200 9.87 -13.65 -2.40
N SER A 201 9.07 -14.46 -1.69
CA SER A 201 9.53 -15.47 -0.72
C SER A 201 9.32 -16.91 -1.18
N GLN A 202 8.41 -17.15 -2.13
CA GLN A 202 8.13 -18.46 -2.71
C GLN A 202 9.19 -18.87 -3.75
N GLY A 203 9.54 -20.16 -3.82
CA GLY A 203 10.42 -20.72 -4.86
C GLY A 203 11.89 -20.29 -4.80
N TRP A 204 12.30 -19.40 -5.72
CA TRP A 204 13.68 -18.92 -5.88
C TRP A 204 13.72 -17.43 -6.21
N SER A 205 14.82 -16.76 -5.87
CA SER A 205 15.07 -15.36 -6.24
C SER A 205 16.37 -15.23 -7.01
N ARG A 206 16.41 -14.33 -7.98
CA ARG A 206 17.68 -13.84 -8.52
C ARG A 206 18.22 -12.69 -7.66
N VAL A 207 19.52 -12.65 -7.51
CA VAL A 207 20.27 -11.45 -7.15
C VAL A 207 20.82 -10.92 -8.46
N ILE A 208 20.50 -9.67 -8.77
CA ILE A 208 21.05 -8.93 -9.91
C ILE A 208 22.03 -7.89 -9.34
N ILE A 209 23.22 -7.80 -9.93
CA ILE A 209 24.21 -6.78 -9.61
C ILE A 209 24.67 -6.17 -10.93
N ASP A 210 24.27 -4.92 -11.11
CA ASP A 210 24.72 -4.07 -12.20
C ASP A 210 25.97 -3.33 -11.74
N LEU A 211 27.06 -3.51 -12.46
CA LEU A 211 28.38 -3.00 -12.14
C LEU A 211 28.82 -2.01 -13.21
N ALA A 212 28.80 -0.73 -12.86
CA ALA A 212 29.37 0.32 -13.69
C ALA A 212 30.91 0.32 -13.58
N VAL A 213 31.61 0.31 -14.72
CA VAL A 213 33.07 0.44 -14.82
C VAL A 213 33.46 1.51 -15.86
N PRO A 214 34.57 2.24 -15.69
CA PRO A 214 35.01 3.24 -16.67
C PRO A 214 35.36 2.67 -18.04
N TYR A 215 35.23 3.49 -19.08
CA TYR A 215 35.52 3.13 -20.48
C TYR A 215 36.96 2.72 -20.74
N GLU A 216 37.91 3.29 -20.00
CA GLU A 216 39.35 3.02 -20.06
C GLU A 216 39.73 1.66 -19.44
N THR A 217 38.77 0.90 -18.91
CA THR A 217 39.01 -0.40 -18.28
C THR A 217 39.02 -1.54 -19.30
N ASP A 218 39.91 -2.52 -19.11
CA ASP A 218 39.81 -3.82 -19.81
C ASP A 218 38.51 -4.54 -19.39
N LEU A 219 37.51 -4.47 -20.29
CA LEU A 219 36.20 -5.06 -20.08
C LEU A 219 36.26 -6.59 -20.00
N GLU A 220 37.15 -7.26 -20.75
CA GLU A 220 37.26 -8.73 -20.73
C GLU A 220 37.90 -9.22 -19.42
N GLN A 221 38.91 -8.50 -18.93
CA GLN A 221 39.51 -8.73 -17.60
C GLN A 221 38.51 -8.47 -16.46
N VAL A 222 37.69 -7.40 -16.54
CA VAL A 222 36.60 -7.16 -15.59
C VAL A 222 35.56 -8.29 -15.64
N GLN A 223 35.04 -8.61 -16.81
CA GLN A 223 33.97 -9.60 -16.98
C GLN A 223 34.39 -10.98 -16.47
N SER A 224 35.59 -11.43 -16.83
CA SER A 224 36.15 -12.70 -16.35
C SER A 224 36.39 -12.70 -14.84
N THR A 225 36.91 -11.60 -14.27
CA THR A 225 37.15 -11.47 -12.81
C THR A 225 35.85 -11.43 -12.01
N VAL A 226 34.83 -10.73 -12.49
CA VAL A 226 33.48 -10.66 -11.90
C VAL A 226 32.83 -12.04 -11.86
N LEU A 227 32.87 -12.77 -12.98
CA LEU A 227 32.32 -14.12 -13.09
C LEU A 227 33.09 -15.15 -12.24
N ALA A 228 34.43 -15.06 -12.21
CA ALA A 228 35.27 -15.90 -11.35
C ALA A 228 34.98 -15.66 -9.85
N THR A 229 34.88 -14.40 -9.43
CA THR A 229 34.54 -14.00 -8.05
C THR A 229 33.16 -14.54 -7.61
N ALA A 230 32.17 -14.46 -8.50
CA ALA A 230 30.85 -15.02 -8.27
C ALA A 230 30.86 -16.55 -8.19
N THR A 231 31.69 -17.20 -9.01
CA THR A 231 31.83 -18.66 -9.05
C THR A 231 32.54 -19.21 -7.82
N GLU A 232 33.56 -18.51 -7.31
CA GLU A 232 34.23 -18.81 -6.04
C GLU A 232 33.26 -18.70 -4.85
N LEU A 233 32.43 -17.64 -4.82
CA LEU A 233 31.33 -17.52 -3.85
C LEU A 233 30.37 -18.73 -3.93
N ALA A 234 29.94 -19.11 -5.12
CA ALA A 234 29.02 -20.24 -5.33
C ALA A 234 29.61 -21.60 -4.94
N GLY A 235 30.91 -21.82 -5.16
CA GLY A 235 31.62 -23.04 -4.75
C GLY A 235 31.84 -23.13 -3.23
N SER A 236 31.98 -21.99 -2.56
CA SER A 236 32.37 -21.93 -1.14
C SER A 236 31.37 -22.64 -0.19
N SER A 237 31.91 -23.36 0.80
CA SER A 237 31.15 -24.27 1.68
C SER A 237 30.00 -23.59 2.45
N ARG A 238 30.15 -22.32 2.82
CA ARG A 238 29.14 -21.51 3.52
C ARG A 238 27.95 -21.13 2.63
N TRP A 239 28.17 -20.97 1.31
CA TRP A 239 27.22 -20.33 0.41
C TRP A 239 26.63 -21.27 -0.64
N ARG A 240 27.30 -22.39 -0.96
CA ARG A 240 26.85 -23.42 -1.93
C ARG A 240 25.47 -24.03 -1.65
N ALA A 241 24.95 -23.97 -0.42
CA ALA A 241 23.60 -24.43 -0.08
C ALA A 241 22.50 -23.36 -0.29
N ARG A 242 22.89 -22.08 -0.46
CA ARG A 242 22.02 -20.90 -0.61
C ARG A 242 21.86 -20.46 -2.06
N ILE A 243 22.88 -20.73 -2.88
CA ILE A 243 22.90 -20.54 -4.34
C ILE A 243 22.35 -21.82 -4.99
N ILE A 244 21.61 -21.68 -6.10
CA ILE A 244 20.87 -22.79 -6.74
C ILE A 244 21.51 -23.18 -8.07
N ASP A 245 21.61 -22.23 -8.99
CA ASP A 245 22.27 -22.43 -10.29
C ASP A 245 23.64 -21.72 -10.27
N LYS A 246 24.45 -21.92 -11.32
CA LYS A 246 25.72 -21.19 -11.48
C LYS A 246 25.47 -19.68 -11.62
N PRO A 247 26.43 -18.81 -11.25
CA PRO A 247 26.37 -17.41 -11.64
C PRO A 247 26.45 -17.27 -13.16
N GLU A 248 25.70 -16.33 -13.71
CA GLU A 248 25.65 -15.98 -15.12
C GLU A 248 26.08 -14.52 -15.27
N LEU A 249 26.98 -14.26 -16.21
CA LEU A 249 27.26 -12.90 -16.67
C LEU A 249 26.41 -12.67 -17.92
N TRP A 250 25.49 -11.71 -17.88
CA TRP A 250 24.65 -11.38 -19.05
C TRP A 250 25.35 -10.39 -19.99
N GLY A 251 26.53 -9.91 -19.61
CA GLY A 251 27.42 -9.10 -20.44
C GLY A 251 27.28 -7.61 -20.15
N LEU A 252 27.51 -6.80 -21.18
CA LEU A 252 27.30 -5.36 -21.19
C LEU A 252 25.80 -5.08 -21.37
N GLU A 253 25.14 -4.61 -20.31
CA GLU A 253 23.71 -4.32 -20.28
C GLU A 253 23.41 -2.94 -20.86
N SER A 254 24.21 -1.94 -20.51
CA SER A 254 24.07 -0.57 -21.03
C SER A 254 25.41 0.17 -21.10
N ILE A 255 25.42 1.20 -21.93
CA ILE A 255 26.53 2.13 -22.15
C ILE A 255 25.98 3.50 -21.74
N ALA A 256 26.48 4.06 -20.64
CA ALA A 256 26.10 5.35 -20.09
C ALA A 256 27.25 6.36 -20.23
N ASP A 257 26.97 7.66 -20.20
CA ASP A 257 27.91 8.71 -20.63
C ASP A 257 29.31 8.66 -19.96
N ASP A 258 29.41 8.15 -18.73
CA ASP A 258 30.66 7.98 -17.99
C ASP A 258 30.98 6.53 -17.57
N ALA A 259 30.16 5.53 -17.95
CA ALA A 259 30.38 4.14 -17.55
C ALA A 259 29.75 3.06 -18.46
N LEU A 260 30.46 1.92 -18.56
CA LEU A 260 29.96 0.66 -19.08
C LEU A 260 29.31 -0.15 -17.96
N VAL A 261 28.05 -0.56 -18.11
CA VAL A 261 27.31 -1.31 -17.08
C VAL A 261 27.30 -2.80 -17.40
N VAL A 262 27.99 -3.60 -16.59
CA VAL A 262 28.06 -5.06 -16.71
C VAL A 262 27.06 -5.71 -15.74
N ARG A 263 26.14 -6.55 -16.24
CA ARG A 263 25.14 -7.25 -15.41
C ARG A 263 25.58 -8.66 -15.04
N LEU A 264 25.70 -8.90 -13.73
CA LEU A 264 25.88 -10.22 -13.13
C LEU A 264 24.58 -10.70 -12.47
N VAL A 265 24.17 -11.93 -12.76
CA VAL A 265 22.98 -12.56 -12.21
C VAL A 265 23.33 -13.86 -11.50
N ILE A 266 22.78 -14.08 -10.31
CA ILE A 266 22.94 -15.34 -9.58
C ILE A 266 21.61 -15.78 -8.95
N LYS A 267 21.24 -17.05 -9.17
CA LYS A 267 19.99 -17.62 -8.64
C LYS A 267 20.20 -18.20 -7.25
N THR A 268 19.31 -17.83 -6.33
CA THR A 268 19.43 -18.06 -4.89
C THR A 268 18.10 -18.56 -4.31
N ARG A 269 18.16 -19.16 -3.12
CA ARG A 269 16.98 -19.34 -2.27
C ARG A 269 16.50 -17.97 -1.81
N THR A 270 15.19 -17.75 -1.85
CA THR A 270 14.53 -16.48 -1.50
C THR A 270 15.03 -15.89 -0.16
N THR A 271 15.00 -16.71 0.88
CA THR A 271 15.47 -16.40 2.25
C THR A 271 16.97 -16.07 2.37
N ALA A 272 17.74 -16.23 1.29
CA ALA A 272 19.17 -15.93 1.23
C ALA A 272 19.56 -14.86 0.19
N LYS A 273 18.61 -14.35 -0.61
CA LYS A 273 18.84 -13.32 -1.66
C LYS A 273 19.71 -12.18 -1.14
N ASP A 274 19.22 -11.53 -0.09
CA ASP A 274 19.83 -10.41 0.61
C ASP A 274 21.25 -10.67 1.14
N ASP A 275 21.43 -11.83 1.80
CA ASP A 275 22.71 -12.24 2.37
C ASP A 275 23.75 -12.49 1.27
N VAL A 276 23.36 -13.18 0.19
CA VAL A 276 24.21 -13.44 -0.98
C VAL A 276 24.55 -12.12 -1.68
N ALA A 277 23.57 -11.23 -1.88
CA ALA A 277 23.77 -9.94 -2.53
C ALA A 277 24.75 -9.01 -1.77
N ARG A 278 24.72 -9.03 -0.43
CA ARG A 278 25.65 -8.26 0.42
C ARG A 278 27.07 -8.82 0.38
N GLU A 279 27.23 -10.13 0.52
CA GLU A 279 28.54 -10.80 0.42
C GLU A 279 29.14 -10.65 -1.00
N LEU A 280 28.33 -10.81 -2.04
CA LEU A 280 28.78 -10.72 -3.43
C LEU A 280 29.22 -9.30 -3.78
N ARG A 281 28.45 -8.25 -3.43
CA ARG A 281 28.89 -6.85 -3.60
C ARG A 281 30.21 -6.57 -2.87
N LEU A 282 30.40 -7.09 -1.65
CA LEU A 282 31.65 -6.94 -0.90
C LEU A 282 32.84 -7.65 -1.57
N ARG A 283 32.63 -8.83 -2.17
CA ARG A 283 33.67 -9.57 -2.91
C ARG A 283 34.03 -8.90 -4.22
N LEU A 284 33.04 -8.50 -5.01
CA LEU A 284 33.24 -7.80 -6.29
C LEU A 284 34.01 -6.49 -6.07
N LYS A 285 33.65 -5.69 -5.06
CA LYS A 285 34.40 -4.48 -4.67
C LYS A 285 35.89 -4.78 -4.47
N ARG A 286 36.22 -5.81 -3.69
CA ARG A 286 37.63 -6.22 -3.43
C ARG A 286 38.35 -6.76 -4.67
N ALA A 287 37.65 -7.46 -5.55
CA ALA A 287 38.24 -7.98 -6.78
C ALA A 287 38.59 -6.85 -7.75
N LEU A 288 37.75 -5.80 -7.81
CA LEU A 288 37.96 -4.62 -8.64
C LEU A 288 39.02 -3.67 -8.05
N ASP A 289 39.07 -3.52 -6.71
CA ASP A 289 40.18 -2.86 -6.01
C ASP A 289 41.54 -3.47 -6.42
N ALA A 290 41.61 -4.80 -6.53
CA ALA A 290 42.82 -5.53 -6.87
C ALA A 290 43.24 -5.42 -8.35
N LEU A 291 42.36 -4.88 -9.21
CA LEU A 291 42.64 -4.52 -10.60
C LEU A 291 42.85 -3.01 -10.80
N ASP A 292 42.86 -2.21 -9.72
CA ASP A 292 42.81 -0.73 -9.73
C ASP A 292 41.63 -0.13 -10.54
N VAL A 293 40.54 -0.90 -10.67
CA VAL A 293 39.31 -0.49 -11.38
C VAL A 293 38.52 0.46 -10.49
N LYS A 294 38.72 1.76 -10.74
CA LYS A 294 38.07 2.85 -10.00
C LYS A 294 36.61 2.96 -10.43
N LEU A 295 35.71 2.44 -9.60
CA LEU A 295 34.27 2.55 -9.82
C LEU A 295 33.86 4.04 -9.97
N PRO A 296 32.98 4.37 -10.93
CA PRO A 296 32.52 5.73 -11.15
C PRO A 296 31.74 6.25 -9.94
N SER A 297 31.61 7.58 -9.85
CA SER A 297 30.93 8.21 -8.71
C SER A 297 29.43 7.83 -8.67
N LEU A 298 28.82 7.81 -7.48
CA LEU A 298 27.42 7.41 -7.30
C LEU A 298 26.38 8.20 -8.13
N ASN A 299 26.76 9.34 -8.70
CA ASN A 299 25.90 10.15 -9.56
C ASN A 299 25.82 9.63 -11.02
N ALA A 300 26.78 8.79 -11.43
CA ALA A 300 26.88 8.18 -12.75
C ALA A 300 25.74 7.18 -13.05
N VAL A 301 25.41 6.37 -12.03
CA VAL A 301 24.69 5.11 -12.24
C VAL A 301 23.21 5.26 -11.88
N VAL A 302 22.42 5.75 -12.82
CA VAL A 302 20.95 5.63 -12.74
C VAL A 302 20.58 4.16 -12.94
N LEU A 303 20.47 3.42 -11.83
CA LEU A 303 20.03 2.03 -11.81
C LEU A 303 18.54 1.93 -12.19
N SER A 304 18.28 1.77 -13.48
CA SER A 304 16.95 1.65 -14.09
C SER A 304 16.29 0.29 -13.79
N GLY A 305 15.83 0.10 -12.55
CA GLY A 305 15.11 -1.11 -12.16
C GLY A 305 14.43 -1.07 -10.80
N PHE A 306 13.39 -1.91 -10.64
CA PHE A 306 12.56 -2.04 -9.42
C PHE A 306 13.36 -2.35 -8.13
N GLU A 307 14.59 -2.85 -8.22
CA GLU A 307 15.41 -3.15 -7.03
C GLU A 307 16.05 -1.92 -6.37
N GLY A 308 16.12 -0.78 -7.08
CA GLY A 308 16.66 0.47 -6.52
C GLY A 308 15.87 0.96 -5.29
N ALA A 309 14.53 0.92 -5.36
CA ALA A 309 13.65 1.38 -4.29
C ALA A 309 13.61 0.45 -3.06
N THR A 310 13.88 -0.86 -3.22
CA THR A 310 13.76 -1.85 -2.14
C THR A 310 15.04 -2.04 -1.32
N SER A 311 16.15 -1.39 -1.70
CA SER A 311 17.46 -1.56 -1.08
C SER A 311 17.89 -0.41 -0.14
N VAL A 312 16.94 0.42 0.33
CA VAL A 312 17.18 1.40 1.40
C VAL A 312 17.63 0.65 2.68
N GLY A 313 18.90 0.83 3.05
CA GLY A 313 19.55 -0.01 4.05
C GLY A 313 19.21 0.34 5.51
N GLY A 314 19.45 -0.64 6.40
CA GLY A 314 19.55 -0.41 7.85
C GLY A 314 18.67 -1.31 8.69
N ALA A 315 17.45 -1.61 8.24
CA ALA A 315 16.56 -2.53 8.94
C ALA A 315 17.00 -3.98 8.73
N LYS A 316 17.38 -4.67 9.82
CA LYS A 316 17.04 -6.10 9.91
C LYS A 316 15.51 -6.13 10.02
N PRO A 317 14.79 -6.94 9.22
CA PRO A 317 13.35 -7.08 9.43
C PRO A 317 13.13 -7.46 10.90
N PRO A 318 12.32 -6.70 11.66
CA PRO A 318 12.08 -7.03 13.05
C PRO A 318 11.52 -8.45 13.09
N ARG A 319 12.04 -9.29 14.00
CA ARG A 319 11.40 -10.58 14.30
C ARG A 319 10.13 -10.29 15.10
N THR A 320 9.11 -9.77 14.42
CA THR A 320 7.77 -9.70 14.97
C THR A 320 7.31 -11.12 15.21
N THR A 321 7.13 -11.45 16.49
CA THR A 321 6.17 -12.51 16.81
C THR A 321 4.83 -12.00 16.29
N PRO A 322 4.07 -12.80 15.51
CA PRO A 322 2.77 -12.35 15.01
C PRO A 322 1.94 -11.83 16.18
N SER A 323 1.29 -10.68 15.99
CA SER A 323 0.34 -10.16 17.00
C SER A 323 -0.67 -11.27 17.32
N PRO A 324 -1.01 -11.50 18.60
CA PRO A 324 -1.81 -12.65 18.99
C PRO A 324 -3.26 -12.52 18.49
N THR A 325 -3.46 -12.96 17.24
CA THR A 325 -4.73 -13.53 16.76
C THR A 325 -5.20 -14.56 17.78
N VAL A 326 -6.50 -14.61 18.04
CA VAL A 326 -7.06 -15.45 19.13
C VAL A 326 -7.13 -16.91 18.71
N THR A 327 -5.96 -17.53 18.59
CA THR A 327 -5.77 -18.98 18.48
C THR A 327 -5.82 -19.58 19.88
N THR A 328 -6.59 -20.64 20.07
CA THR A 328 -6.63 -21.40 21.33
C THR A 328 -5.27 -22.04 21.63
N GLU A 329 -4.83 -21.98 22.88
CA GLU A 329 -3.53 -22.51 23.32
C GLU A 329 -3.33 -24.00 23.00
N HIS A 330 -2.07 -24.42 22.82
CA HIS A 330 -1.49 -25.61 23.47
C HIS A 330 0.06 -25.57 23.38
N GLY A 331 0.77 -25.97 24.45
CA GLY A 331 2.21 -26.31 24.41
C GLY A 331 3.21 -25.17 24.74
N LYS A 332 3.98 -25.31 25.84
CA LYS A 332 5.10 -24.43 26.21
C LYS A 332 6.44 -24.93 25.64
N PRO A 333 7.24 -24.10 24.95
CA PRO A 333 8.62 -24.46 24.58
C PRO A 333 9.64 -24.15 25.71
N VAL A 334 10.66 -25.00 25.84
CA VAL A 334 11.74 -24.86 26.85
C VAL A 334 12.80 -23.87 26.39
N ARG A 335 13.38 -23.08 27.32
CA ARG A 335 14.50 -22.17 27.06
C ARG A 335 15.86 -22.85 27.28
N LEU A 336 16.83 -22.55 26.41
CA LEU A 336 18.25 -22.86 26.61
C LEU A 336 19.06 -21.56 26.86
N PRO A 337 20.20 -21.62 27.58
CA PRO A 337 21.03 -20.44 27.89
C PRO A 337 21.78 -19.88 26.66
N ARG A 338 22.21 -18.60 26.74
CA ARG A 338 23.13 -17.97 25.78
C ARG A 338 24.53 -17.82 26.36
N ALA A 339 25.55 -17.97 25.52
CA ALA A 339 26.95 -17.68 25.86
C ALA A 339 27.33 -16.20 25.59
N PRO A 340 28.40 -15.66 26.22
CA PRO A 340 28.81 -14.25 26.07
C PRO A 340 29.64 -13.98 24.79
N LEU A 341 29.77 -12.68 24.44
CA LEU A 341 30.65 -12.17 23.37
C LEU A 341 31.89 -11.47 23.94
N PRO A 342 33.08 -11.57 23.32
CA PRO A 342 34.30 -10.88 23.74
C PRO A 342 34.42 -9.44 23.21
N SER A 343 35.28 -8.63 23.85
CA SER A 343 35.46 -7.19 23.62
C SER A 343 36.51 -6.83 22.55
N PRO A 344 36.45 -5.61 21.94
CA PRO A 344 37.37 -5.19 20.89
C PRO A 344 38.73 -4.62 21.40
N ARG A 345 39.75 -4.60 20.53
CA ARG A 345 41.04 -3.90 20.72
C ARG A 345 41.23 -2.76 19.69
N ARG A 346 42.17 -1.84 19.96
CA ARG A 346 42.42 -0.60 19.20
C ARG A 346 43.44 -0.76 18.05
N ARG A 347 43.49 0.27 17.19
CA ARG A 347 44.47 0.52 16.10
C ARG A 347 45.90 0.79 16.63
N PRO A 348 46.89 0.98 15.74
CA PRO A 348 47.30 2.37 15.45
C PRO A 348 47.31 2.75 13.95
N ASP A 349 47.50 4.05 13.69
CA ASP A 349 47.55 4.77 12.40
C ASP A 349 48.98 5.39 12.24
N SER A 350 49.47 6.09 11.20
CA SER A 350 49.00 6.74 9.95
C SER A 350 50.27 6.87 9.01
N PRO A 351 50.58 7.88 8.13
CA PRO A 351 49.88 9.06 7.57
C PRO A 351 50.05 9.29 6.02
N ASP A 352 49.53 10.45 5.54
CA ASP A 352 49.81 11.31 4.37
C ASP A 352 50.78 10.97 3.20
N GLY A 353 50.32 11.32 1.99
CA GLY A 353 51.08 11.73 0.79
C GLY A 353 50.20 12.60 -0.13
N ARG A 354 50.74 13.64 -0.82
CA ARG A 354 49.93 14.68 -1.50
C ARG A 354 50.39 15.07 -2.92
N THR A 355 49.42 15.49 -3.76
CA THR A 355 49.52 16.51 -4.86
C THR A 355 50.39 16.20 -6.11
N PRO A 356 50.26 16.95 -7.25
CA PRO A 356 49.05 17.51 -7.91
C PRO A 356 49.08 17.55 -9.48
N LEU A 357 48.06 18.17 -10.12
CA LEU A 357 48.00 18.68 -11.53
C LEU A 357 48.00 17.58 -12.65
N VAL A 358 47.68 17.81 -13.94
CA VAL A 358 47.42 19.02 -14.77
C VAL A 358 46.14 18.88 -15.64
N SER A 359 45.56 20.01 -16.04
CA SER A 359 44.41 20.18 -16.95
C SER A 359 44.59 19.69 -18.40
N GLY A 360 43.53 19.10 -18.98
CA GLY A 360 42.94 19.59 -20.24
C GLY A 360 43.31 18.95 -21.59
N LEU A 361 42.33 18.30 -22.23
CA LEU A 361 42.18 18.27 -23.70
C LEU A 361 40.70 18.07 -24.10
N GLN A 362 40.19 18.80 -25.09
CA GLN A 362 38.84 18.63 -25.66
C GLN A 362 38.91 18.10 -27.11
N ILE A 363 38.48 16.85 -27.31
CA ILE A 363 38.09 16.23 -28.59
C ILE A 363 37.05 15.17 -28.21
N GLY A 364 35.93 14.92 -28.88
CA GLY A 364 35.33 15.52 -30.08
C GLY A 364 34.28 14.52 -30.58
N GLY A 365 32.99 14.78 -30.33
CA GLY A 365 32.01 13.70 -30.11
C GLY A 365 31.20 13.21 -31.32
N THR A 366 30.55 12.06 -31.11
CA THR A 366 29.41 11.53 -31.85
C THR A 366 28.20 11.56 -30.89
N PRO A 367 27.00 11.99 -31.30
CA PRO A 367 25.95 12.41 -30.35
C PRO A 367 25.34 11.24 -29.55
N PRO A 368 24.96 11.48 -28.27
CA PRO A 368 24.33 10.47 -27.41
C PRO A 368 22.88 10.17 -27.80
N LEU A 369 22.31 9.13 -27.17
CA LEU A 369 20.87 8.92 -27.16
C LEU A 369 20.21 10.04 -26.35
N ARG A 370 19.22 10.71 -26.94
CA ARG A 370 18.53 11.84 -26.31
C ARG A 370 17.92 11.45 -24.95
N SER A 371 18.21 12.23 -23.92
CA SER A 371 17.51 12.15 -22.64
C SER A 371 16.04 12.55 -22.80
N PHE A 372 15.19 12.26 -21.80
CA PHE A 372 13.78 12.71 -21.86
C PHE A 372 13.69 14.24 -21.98
N TRP A 373 14.61 14.96 -21.32
CA TRP A 373 14.79 16.39 -21.49
C TRP A 373 15.06 16.77 -22.96
N GLU A 374 16.05 16.17 -23.63
CA GLU A 374 16.33 16.47 -25.05
C GLU A 374 15.21 16.01 -26.00
N HIS A 375 14.48 14.95 -25.65
CA HIS A 375 13.37 14.39 -26.42
C HIS A 375 12.18 15.36 -26.48
N ILE A 376 11.71 15.87 -25.33
CA ILE A 376 10.54 16.77 -25.29
C ILE A 376 10.86 18.24 -25.62
N GLY A 377 12.05 18.56 -26.15
CA GLY A 377 12.44 19.91 -26.58
C GLY A 377 13.30 20.71 -25.59
N GLY A 378 13.77 20.09 -24.51
CA GLY A 378 14.77 20.63 -23.61
C GLY A 378 14.29 21.81 -22.75
N ARG A 379 15.22 22.70 -22.42
CA ARG A 379 14.98 23.88 -21.57
C ARG A 379 13.75 24.69 -21.96
N PRO A 380 13.52 25.08 -23.24
CA PRO A 380 12.32 25.81 -23.64
C PRO A 380 11.01 25.16 -23.18
N THR A 381 10.92 23.82 -23.20
CA THR A 381 9.72 23.08 -22.77
C THR A 381 9.52 23.14 -21.26
N PHE A 382 10.59 22.92 -20.47
CA PHE A 382 10.51 23.03 -19.01
C PHE A 382 10.31 24.47 -18.52
N GLU A 383 10.88 25.45 -19.22
CA GLU A 383 10.67 26.86 -18.89
C GLU A 383 9.25 27.33 -19.24
N ARG A 384 8.65 26.86 -20.36
CA ARG A 384 7.22 27.03 -20.65
C ARG A 384 6.34 26.42 -19.55
N LEU A 385 6.53 25.14 -19.25
CA LEU A 385 5.81 24.39 -18.22
C LEU A 385 5.79 25.15 -16.89
N VAL A 386 6.97 25.54 -16.42
CA VAL A 386 7.12 26.17 -15.11
C VAL A 386 6.58 27.61 -15.10
N ARG A 387 6.77 28.39 -16.16
CA ARG A 387 6.17 29.73 -16.26
C ARG A 387 4.64 29.65 -16.26
N ARG A 388 4.06 28.74 -17.05
CA ARG A 388 2.60 28.57 -17.13
C ARG A 388 1.98 28.10 -15.81
N PHE A 389 2.67 27.19 -15.10
CA PHE A 389 2.31 26.82 -13.73
C PHE A 389 2.33 28.03 -12.78
N TYR A 390 3.38 28.86 -12.81
CA TYR A 390 3.50 30.02 -11.93
C TYR A 390 2.53 31.17 -12.26
N GLU A 391 2.05 31.27 -13.50
CA GLU A 391 0.94 32.16 -13.85
C GLU A 391 -0.35 31.76 -13.13
N GLY A 392 -0.72 30.46 -13.15
CA GLY A 392 -1.90 29.97 -12.43
C GLY A 392 -1.78 30.11 -10.91
N VAL A 393 -0.62 29.79 -10.35
CA VAL A 393 -0.30 29.99 -8.91
C VAL A 393 -0.45 31.44 -8.46
N ARG A 394 -0.25 32.42 -9.35
CA ARG A 394 -0.37 33.85 -9.03
C ARG A 394 -1.81 34.31 -8.82
N GLU A 395 -2.78 33.56 -9.34
CA GLU A 395 -4.22 33.83 -9.20
C GLU A 395 -4.86 32.92 -8.13
N ASP A 396 -4.06 32.12 -7.41
CA ASP A 396 -4.53 31.09 -6.48
C ASP A 396 -4.41 31.52 -5.00
N GLU A 397 -5.56 31.69 -4.33
CA GLU A 397 -5.64 32.15 -2.94
C GLU A 397 -5.00 31.18 -1.91
N VAL A 398 -4.86 29.88 -2.24
CA VAL A 398 -4.29 28.86 -1.35
C VAL A 398 -2.77 28.77 -1.53
N LEU A 399 -2.28 28.88 -2.77
CA LEU A 399 -0.86 28.72 -3.10
C LEU A 399 -0.08 30.03 -3.03
N TRP A 400 -0.62 31.16 -3.51
CA TRP A 400 0.12 32.43 -3.57
C TRP A 400 0.76 32.82 -2.22
N PRO A 401 0.08 32.70 -1.05
CA PRO A 401 0.67 33.04 0.25
C PRO A 401 1.90 32.21 0.66
N MET A 402 2.24 31.14 -0.08
CA MET A 402 3.44 30.33 0.16
C MET A 402 4.67 30.82 -0.63
N TYR A 403 4.52 31.77 -1.56
CA TYR A 403 5.60 32.23 -2.43
C TYR A 403 6.06 33.66 -2.09
N PRO A 404 7.37 33.96 -2.19
CA PRO A 404 7.89 35.31 -2.05
C PRO A 404 7.47 36.17 -3.26
N GLU A 405 6.68 37.21 -3.03
CA GLU A 405 6.18 38.12 -4.08
C GLU A 405 7.31 38.83 -4.85
N ASP A 406 8.48 38.97 -4.22
CA ASP A 406 9.68 39.64 -4.73
C ASP A 406 10.66 38.72 -5.49
N ASP A 407 10.48 37.39 -5.44
CA ASP A 407 11.41 36.41 -6.03
C ASP A 407 10.70 35.32 -6.88
N LEU A 408 9.64 35.72 -7.59
CA LEU A 408 8.89 34.83 -8.50
C LEU A 408 9.76 34.31 -9.65
N GLU A 409 10.61 35.15 -10.25
CA GLU A 409 11.52 34.71 -11.32
C GLU A 409 12.58 33.72 -10.80
N GLY A 410 13.12 33.94 -9.60
CA GLY A 410 13.99 32.94 -8.96
C GLY A 410 13.23 31.66 -8.63
N ALA A 411 11.95 31.72 -8.28
CA ALA A 411 11.11 30.55 -8.04
C ALA A 411 10.88 29.73 -9.34
N ILE A 412 10.66 30.41 -10.47
CA ILE A 412 10.62 29.84 -11.82
C ILE A 412 11.97 29.15 -12.12
N GLN A 413 13.09 29.90 -12.11
CA GLN A 413 14.40 29.35 -12.46
C GLN A 413 14.81 28.13 -11.59
N ARG A 414 14.48 28.16 -10.30
CA ARG A 414 14.71 27.03 -9.37
C ARG A 414 13.86 25.80 -9.70
N LEU A 415 12.60 25.96 -10.10
CA LEU A 415 11.76 24.81 -10.44
C LEU A 415 12.10 24.27 -11.83
N THR A 416 12.35 25.15 -12.81
CA THR A 416 12.86 24.80 -14.14
C THR A 416 14.15 23.98 -14.02
N GLY A 417 15.22 24.53 -13.44
CA GLY A 417 16.50 23.83 -13.33
C GLY A 417 16.45 22.53 -12.52
N PHE A 418 15.51 22.39 -11.58
CA PHE A 418 15.27 21.13 -10.88
C PHE A 418 14.65 20.07 -11.79
N LEU A 419 13.60 20.42 -12.55
CA LEU A 419 12.94 19.51 -13.48
C LEU A 419 13.85 19.16 -14.67
N GLU A 420 14.60 20.13 -15.19
CA GLU A 420 15.64 19.91 -16.20
C GLU A 420 16.63 18.83 -15.73
N GLN A 421 17.25 19.02 -14.56
CA GLN A 421 18.19 18.05 -14.01
C GLN A 421 17.53 16.67 -13.79
N TYR A 422 16.29 16.62 -13.28
CA TYR A 422 15.59 15.36 -13.01
C TYR A 422 15.38 14.52 -14.27
N TRP A 423 15.10 15.15 -15.42
CA TRP A 423 14.82 14.49 -16.69
C TRP A 423 16.04 14.29 -17.61
N GLY A 424 17.26 14.45 -17.07
CA GLY A 424 18.51 14.26 -17.83
C GLY A 424 18.94 15.49 -18.63
N GLY A 425 18.57 16.69 -18.18
CA GLY A 425 19.15 17.96 -18.60
C GLY A 425 20.28 18.44 -17.67
N PRO A 426 20.71 19.71 -17.80
CA PRO A 426 21.87 20.25 -17.08
C PRO A 426 21.78 20.16 -15.55
N GLY A 427 22.87 19.71 -14.90
CA GLY A 427 22.98 19.58 -13.44
C GLY A 427 23.06 20.89 -12.64
N THR A 428 22.78 22.04 -13.27
CA THR A 428 22.99 23.39 -12.75
C THR A 428 22.34 23.61 -11.40
N TYR A 429 21.11 23.12 -11.19
CA TYR A 429 20.40 23.25 -9.92
C TYR A 429 21.18 22.68 -8.75
N SER A 430 21.75 21.47 -8.88
CA SER A 430 22.54 20.86 -7.79
C SER A 430 23.93 21.47 -7.64
N GLN A 431 24.47 22.12 -8.68
CA GLN A 431 25.73 22.87 -8.60
C GLN A 431 25.54 24.16 -7.79
N GLU A 432 24.47 24.91 -8.03
CA GLU A 432 24.17 26.17 -7.35
C GLU A 432 23.53 25.98 -5.96
N ARG A 433 22.62 25.02 -5.82
CA ARG A 433 21.77 24.86 -4.62
C ARG A 433 22.16 23.65 -3.77
N GLY A 434 23.12 22.83 -4.20
CA GLY A 434 23.40 21.53 -3.59
C GLY A 434 22.21 20.56 -3.67
N HIS A 435 22.33 19.42 -2.99
CA HIS A 435 21.34 18.34 -3.02
C HIS A 435 19.89 18.84 -2.80
N PRO A 436 18.89 18.47 -3.63
CA PRO A 436 17.56 19.11 -3.62
C PRO A 436 16.82 19.08 -2.28
N ARG A 437 16.90 17.97 -1.53
CA ARG A 437 16.31 17.80 -0.18
C ARG A 437 14.84 18.29 -0.10
N LEU A 438 14.04 18.07 -1.15
CA LEU A 438 12.74 18.74 -1.36
C LEU A 438 11.85 18.78 -0.11
N ARG A 439 11.58 17.63 0.52
CA ARG A 439 10.72 17.56 1.72
C ARG A 439 11.19 18.45 2.87
N MET A 440 12.51 18.65 3.03
CA MET A 440 13.09 19.58 4.02
C MET A 440 12.90 21.04 3.60
N ARG A 441 13.03 21.36 2.30
CA ARG A 441 12.79 22.71 1.77
C ARG A 441 11.32 23.12 1.83
N HIS A 442 10.40 22.16 1.85
CA HIS A 442 8.96 22.40 2.02
C HIS A 442 8.47 22.37 3.48
N GLN A 443 9.30 21.97 4.47
CA GLN A 443 8.92 22.01 5.90
C GLN A 443 8.42 23.39 6.42
N PRO A 444 8.92 24.55 5.94
CA PRO A 444 8.43 25.85 6.43
C PRO A 444 7.00 26.21 6.00
N PHE A 445 6.45 25.53 4.99
CA PHE A 445 5.16 25.84 4.38
C PHE A 445 4.10 24.80 4.76
N ARG A 446 2.83 25.21 4.89
CA ARG A 446 1.71 24.31 5.21
C ARG A 446 1.22 23.59 3.96
N VAL A 447 1.89 22.50 3.56
CA VAL A 447 1.47 21.68 2.41
C VAL A 447 0.44 20.66 2.90
N ASN A 448 -0.83 21.08 2.91
CA ASN A 448 -1.98 20.23 3.21
C ASN A 448 -2.55 19.59 1.92
N PRO A 449 -3.57 18.69 2.01
CA PRO A 449 -4.15 18.06 0.82
C PRO A 449 -4.78 19.05 -0.18
N ALA A 450 -5.39 20.14 0.28
CA ALA A 450 -5.97 21.14 -0.61
C ALA A 450 -4.89 21.88 -1.41
N ALA A 451 -3.80 22.30 -0.76
CA ALA A 451 -2.65 22.89 -1.43
C ALA A 451 -2.00 21.94 -2.46
N ARG A 452 -1.95 20.62 -2.17
CA ARG A 452 -1.52 19.61 -3.15
C ARG A 452 -2.45 19.59 -4.37
N ASP A 453 -3.76 19.59 -4.16
CA ASP A 453 -4.74 19.44 -5.25
C ASP A 453 -4.83 20.69 -6.12
N HIS A 454 -4.72 21.88 -5.53
CA HIS A 454 -4.51 23.14 -6.26
C HIS A 454 -3.21 23.09 -7.08
N TRP A 455 -2.09 22.65 -6.48
CA TRP A 455 -0.80 22.56 -7.19
C TRP A 455 -0.88 21.60 -8.38
N LEU A 456 -1.57 20.47 -8.23
CA LEU A 456 -1.80 19.51 -9.31
C LEU A 456 -2.73 20.09 -10.40
N GLN A 457 -3.75 20.86 -10.05
CA GLN A 457 -4.61 21.54 -11.02
C GLN A 457 -3.81 22.49 -11.92
N HIS A 458 -2.98 23.37 -11.34
CA HIS A 458 -2.14 24.29 -12.11
C HIS A 458 -1.07 23.54 -12.93
N MET A 459 -0.48 22.48 -12.39
CA MET A 459 0.46 21.64 -13.15
C MET A 459 -0.21 20.90 -14.31
N ARG A 460 -1.45 20.41 -14.16
CA ARG A 460 -2.15 19.69 -15.23
C ARG A 460 -2.39 20.60 -16.43
N VAL A 461 -2.91 21.81 -16.17
CA VAL A 461 -3.07 22.86 -17.20
C VAL A 461 -1.74 23.21 -17.86
N ALA A 462 -0.66 23.32 -17.08
CA ALA A 462 0.66 23.65 -17.61
C ALA A 462 1.32 22.52 -18.43
N VAL A 463 0.99 21.25 -18.16
CA VAL A 463 1.41 20.09 -19.00
C VAL A 463 0.51 19.96 -20.23
N ASP A 464 -0.80 20.19 -20.12
CA ASP A 464 -1.75 20.17 -21.25
C ASP A 464 -1.30 21.14 -22.35
N GLU A 465 -0.86 22.35 -21.98
CA GLU A 465 -0.38 23.37 -22.90
C GLU A 465 0.95 23.02 -23.59
N LEU A 466 1.67 21.97 -23.15
CA LEU A 466 2.85 21.48 -23.87
C LEU A 466 2.51 20.68 -25.12
N GLU A 467 1.26 20.19 -25.26
CA GLU A 467 0.79 19.33 -26.35
C GLU A 467 1.68 18.09 -26.59
N LEU A 468 2.17 17.48 -25.51
CA LEU A 468 3.05 16.30 -25.56
C LEU A 468 2.38 15.07 -26.17
N ALA A 469 3.18 14.16 -26.72
CA ALA A 469 2.69 12.85 -27.13
C ALA A 469 2.14 12.09 -25.90
N PRO A 470 1.04 11.29 -26.01
CA PRO A 470 0.36 10.72 -24.84
C PRO A 470 1.21 9.85 -23.90
N ALA A 471 2.31 9.27 -24.40
CA ALA A 471 3.25 8.50 -23.58
C ALA A 471 4.18 9.42 -22.77
N ASP A 472 4.62 10.53 -23.36
CA ASP A 472 5.49 11.53 -22.72
C ASP A 472 4.71 12.36 -21.70
N ASP A 473 3.46 12.70 -22.02
CA ASP A 473 2.50 13.30 -21.08
C ASP A 473 2.31 12.43 -19.84
N ALA A 474 1.93 11.16 -20.05
CA ALA A 474 1.67 10.22 -18.95
C ALA A 474 2.91 10.01 -18.07
N LEU A 475 4.11 9.94 -18.67
CA LEU A 475 5.38 9.80 -17.96
C LEU A 475 5.73 11.03 -17.11
N LEU A 476 5.52 12.24 -17.66
CA LEU A 476 5.74 13.49 -16.95
C LEU A 476 4.71 13.68 -15.82
N TRP A 477 3.45 13.39 -16.09
CA TRP A 477 2.35 13.52 -15.13
C TRP A 477 2.48 12.55 -13.95
N ASP A 478 2.73 11.27 -14.22
CA ASP A 478 2.95 10.21 -13.22
C ASP A 478 4.10 10.54 -12.24
N TYR A 479 5.10 11.31 -12.68
CA TYR A 479 6.10 11.89 -11.79
C TYR A 479 5.57 13.06 -10.96
N LEU A 480 4.92 14.05 -11.58
CA LEU A 480 4.42 15.25 -10.90
C LEU A 480 3.37 14.91 -9.82
N GLU A 481 2.47 13.96 -10.10
CA GLU A 481 1.47 13.46 -9.16
C GLU A 481 2.13 12.85 -7.91
N ARG A 482 3.07 11.92 -8.09
CA ARG A 482 3.85 11.34 -6.97
C ARG A 482 4.65 12.40 -6.20
N ALA A 483 5.24 13.36 -6.90
CA ALA A 483 6.03 14.42 -6.28
C ALA A 483 5.15 15.29 -5.35
N ALA A 484 3.96 15.70 -5.81
CA ALA A 484 3.01 16.46 -5.01
C ALA A 484 2.54 15.67 -3.78
N HIS A 485 2.14 14.41 -3.96
CA HIS A 485 1.77 13.53 -2.85
C HIS A 485 2.88 13.35 -1.80
N ALA A 486 4.15 13.33 -2.22
CA ALA A 486 5.31 13.21 -1.33
C ALA A 486 5.68 14.51 -0.58
N MET A 487 5.18 15.68 -1.01
CA MET A 487 5.42 16.97 -0.35
C MET A 487 4.40 17.30 0.75
N VAL A 488 3.23 16.66 0.78
CA VAL A 488 2.23 16.84 1.85
C VAL A 488 2.87 16.61 3.22
N ASN A 489 2.76 17.61 4.09
CA ASN A 489 3.47 17.68 5.37
C ASN A 489 2.55 17.94 6.58
N THR A 490 1.30 18.35 6.34
CA THR A 490 0.25 18.48 7.35
C THR A 490 -1.10 17.98 6.80
N PHE A 491 -2.06 17.75 7.68
CA PHE A 491 -3.46 17.44 7.37
C PHE A 491 -4.44 18.43 8.02
N GLU A 492 -3.90 19.51 8.62
CA GLU A 492 -4.68 20.65 9.09
C GLU A 492 -4.97 21.60 7.91
N GLU A 493 -6.14 22.24 7.96
CA GLU A 493 -6.50 23.35 7.07
C GLU A 493 -5.61 24.58 7.34
#